data_AF-A0A5B7CBX4-F1
#
_entry.id   AF-A0A5B7CBX4-F1
#
_cell.length_a   1.000
_cell.length_b   1.000
_cell.length_c   1.000
_cell.angle_alpha   90.00
_cell.angle_beta   90.00
_cell.angle_gamma   90.00
#
_symmetry.space_group_name_H-M   'P 1'
#
loop_
_entity.id
_entity.type
_entity.pdbx_description
1 polymer ?
#
loop_
_entity_poly.entity_id
_entity_poly.type
_entity_poly.pdbx_seq_one_letter_code
_entity_poly.pdbx_strand_id
1 'polypeptide(L)'
;MIPEPAGVEPDMDSSDVDNKMIESSVGMEICLSEGGEMLDLYDERDLIVHEIDDNGGPYVGMDFESEEAAMVYYAAYAKHVGFIIRVGNCHRSSRDGSVISRRFLCNKEGFRVNNKKVKRLEVRKPREITREGCKAMIMVRKEKSGKWIVTKLETEHSHPLGIPAGKGCRGTIQARPQDEKDKKIRELSAELHRANQQLVECREQLDMVLKDIERHTNHLTKSIQDIVENVKEIEDEDEDEDEDEEQL
;
A
#
# COMPACT_ATOMS: atom_id res chain seq x y z
N MET A 1 -49.63 76.99 1.05
CA MET A 1 -48.29 76.59 0.61
C MET A 1 -48.43 75.34 -0.24
N ILE A 2 -47.72 75.36 -1.36
CA ILE A 2 -47.74 74.50 -2.56
C ILE A 2 -47.27 73.05 -2.25
N PRO A 3 -47.61 72.04 -3.09
CA PRO A 3 -47.74 70.62 -2.73
C PRO A 3 -46.57 69.72 -3.17
N GLU A 4 -46.71 68.42 -2.87
CA GLU A 4 -45.99 67.24 -3.44
C GLU A 4 -44.48 67.06 -3.09
N PRO A 5 -43.82 65.91 -3.40
CA PRO A 5 -44.30 64.63 -3.95
C PRO A 5 -43.71 63.34 -3.29
N ALA A 6 -44.16 62.21 -3.84
CA ALA A 6 -43.62 60.86 -3.73
C ALA A 6 -42.10 60.73 -3.95
N GLY A 7 -41.50 59.75 -3.26
CA GLY A 7 -40.18 59.21 -3.56
C GLY A 7 -40.21 57.69 -3.37
N VAL A 8 -39.94 56.98 -4.46
CA VAL A 8 -39.76 55.53 -4.56
C VAL A 8 -38.25 55.25 -4.66
N GLU A 9 -37.81 54.13 -4.08
CA GLU A 9 -36.55 53.35 -4.28
C GLU A 9 -35.24 53.82 -3.61
N PRO A 10 -34.21 52.95 -3.42
CA PRO A 10 -34.12 51.48 -3.63
C PRO A 10 -33.57 50.68 -2.43
N ASP A 11 -33.66 49.35 -2.55
CA ASP A 11 -32.96 48.34 -1.75
C ASP A 11 -31.44 48.57 -1.70
N MET A 12 -30.87 48.54 -0.48
CA MET A 12 -29.50 48.08 -0.25
C MET A 12 -29.44 47.29 1.05
N ASP A 13 -29.08 46.02 0.86
CA ASP A 13 -28.82 44.99 1.86
C ASP A 13 -27.86 45.47 2.95
N SER A 14 -28.34 45.41 4.19
CA SER A 14 -27.52 45.54 5.39
C SER A 14 -28.06 44.56 6.42
N SER A 15 -27.62 43.31 6.34
CA SER A 15 -27.56 42.44 7.51
C SER A 15 -26.14 41.95 7.72
N ASP A 16 -25.44 42.73 8.54
CA ASP A 16 -24.31 42.25 9.31
C ASP A 16 -24.76 41.19 10.31
N VAL A 17 -23.83 40.28 10.58
CA VAL A 17 -23.66 39.44 11.78
C VAL A 17 -24.71 38.35 12.07
N ASP A 18 -24.38 37.14 11.63
CA ASP A 18 -24.09 36.03 12.56
C ASP A 18 -23.42 34.87 11.81
N ASN A 19 -22.09 34.94 11.67
CA ASN A 19 -21.27 33.80 11.29
C ASN A 19 -21.20 32.81 12.46
N LYS A 20 -22.30 32.07 12.66
CA LYS A 20 -22.38 31.00 13.65
C LYS A 20 -21.92 29.70 13.02
N MET A 21 -20.79 29.24 13.55
CA MET A 21 -20.33 27.85 13.49
C MET A 21 -21.51 26.88 13.58
N ILE A 22 -21.67 26.05 12.56
CA ILE A 22 -22.31 24.76 12.72
C ILE A 22 -21.24 23.72 12.36
N GLU A 23 -20.56 23.28 13.41
CA GLU A 23 -20.05 21.92 13.48
C GLU A 23 -21.21 20.98 13.19
N SER A 24 -21.09 20.19 12.14
CA SER A 24 -21.89 18.99 11.99
C SER A 24 -20.97 17.91 11.46
N SER A 25 -20.57 17.07 12.42
CA SER A 25 -19.98 15.77 12.26
C SER A 25 -20.77 14.94 11.26
N VAL A 26 -20.37 14.97 10.00
CA VAL A 26 -20.65 13.90 9.03
C VAL A 26 -19.33 13.20 8.77
N GLY A 27 -19.36 11.88 8.95
CA GLY A 27 -18.21 10.98 9.04
C GLY A 27 -17.08 11.34 8.10
N MET A 28 -15.96 11.71 8.69
CA MET A 28 -14.69 11.87 8.00
C MET A 28 -14.22 10.47 7.59
N GLU A 29 -14.71 9.99 6.44
CA GLU A 29 -14.17 8.79 5.81
C GLU A 29 -12.75 9.12 5.38
N ILE A 30 -11.79 8.67 6.21
CA ILE A 30 -10.39 8.63 5.83
C ILE A 30 -10.36 7.75 4.59
N CYS A 31 -10.10 8.37 3.45
CA CYS A 31 -9.87 7.66 2.22
C CYS A 31 -8.57 6.88 2.42
N LEU A 32 -8.70 5.63 2.86
CA LEU A 32 -7.66 4.63 2.75
C LEU A 32 -7.50 4.40 1.24
N SER A 33 -6.70 5.24 0.58
CA SER A 33 -5.91 4.71 -0.51
C SER A 33 -5.14 3.55 0.09
N GLU A 34 -5.41 2.34 -0.39
CA GLU A 34 -4.66 1.15 -0.02
C GLU A 34 -3.17 1.50 -0.07
N GLY A 35 -2.49 1.34 1.06
CA GLY A 35 -1.12 1.80 1.21
C GLY A 35 -0.99 3.22 1.74
N GLY A 36 -0.61 3.34 3.01
CA GLY A 36 0.24 4.46 3.43
C GLY A 36 1.61 4.31 2.79
N GLU A 37 1.66 4.38 1.47
CA GLU A 37 2.87 4.37 0.67
C GLU A 37 3.47 5.76 0.79
N MET A 38 4.61 5.82 1.48
CA MET A 38 5.62 6.81 1.20
C MET A 38 5.98 6.62 -0.27
N LEU A 39 5.36 7.40 -1.16
CA LEU A 39 5.67 7.38 -2.58
C LEU A 39 7.08 7.96 -2.75
N ASP A 40 8.10 7.12 -2.56
CA ASP A 40 9.49 7.33 -2.98
C ASP A 40 9.62 7.09 -4.49
N LEU A 41 8.63 7.52 -5.28
CA LEU A 41 8.56 7.27 -6.72
C LEU A 41 8.20 8.56 -7.46
N TYR A 42 9.19 9.44 -7.61
CA TYR A 42 9.44 10.09 -8.89
C TYR A 42 10.95 10.07 -9.11
N ASP A 43 11.37 9.21 -10.04
CA ASP A 43 12.72 9.11 -10.60
C ASP A 43 13.21 10.53 -10.95
N GLU A 44 14.45 10.86 -10.59
CA GLU A 44 15.08 12.17 -10.80
C GLU A 44 15.38 12.47 -12.28
N ARG A 45 14.58 11.97 -13.22
CA ARG A 45 14.75 12.14 -14.66
C ARG A 45 13.55 12.84 -15.28
N ASP A 46 13.75 14.14 -15.49
CA ASP A 46 13.07 15.04 -16.41
C ASP A 46 11.54 15.04 -16.41
N LEU A 47 10.98 15.80 -15.46
CA LEU A 47 9.75 16.54 -15.72
C LEU A 47 10.16 17.95 -16.13
N ILE A 48 9.78 18.36 -17.34
CA ILE A 48 9.93 19.74 -17.83
C ILE A 48 9.14 20.63 -16.86
N VAL A 49 9.89 21.26 -15.95
CA VAL A 49 9.37 22.31 -15.10
C VAL A 49 9.20 23.50 -16.02
N HIS A 50 7.96 23.93 -16.26
CA HIS A 50 7.75 25.32 -16.68
C HIS A 50 8.41 26.14 -15.58
N GLU A 51 9.47 26.87 -15.92
CA GLU A 51 10.28 27.63 -14.98
C GLU A 51 9.34 28.34 -14.00
N ILE A 52 9.41 27.95 -12.73
CA ILE A 52 8.78 28.74 -11.68
C ILE A 52 9.66 29.98 -11.63
N ASP A 53 9.29 31.00 -12.39
CA ASP A 53 9.92 32.32 -12.35
C ASP A 53 10.13 32.70 -10.88
N ASP A 54 11.29 33.27 -10.58
CA ASP A 54 11.79 33.66 -9.24
C ASP A 54 10.87 34.64 -8.45
N ASN A 55 9.60 34.78 -8.82
CA ASN A 55 8.64 35.69 -8.22
C ASN A 55 7.18 35.15 -8.10
N GLY A 56 6.92 33.85 -8.29
CA GLY A 56 5.54 33.31 -8.31
C GLY A 56 5.30 32.07 -7.46
N GLY A 57 5.31 32.20 -6.13
CA GLY A 57 4.86 31.13 -5.24
C GLY A 57 3.37 30.76 -5.47
N PRO A 58 2.88 29.64 -4.90
CA PRO A 58 1.46 29.28 -4.97
C PRO A 58 0.61 30.45 -4.48
N TYR A 59 -0.56 30.65 -5.09
CA TYR A 59 -1.54 31.65 -4.64
C TYR A 59 -2.96 31.08 -4.71
N VAL A 60 -3.86 31.68 -3.93
CA VAL A 60 -5.27 31.29 -3.91
C VAL A 60 -5.92 31.72 -5.23
N GLY A 61 -6.64 30.81 -5.89
CA GLY A 61 -7.25 31.03 -7.19
C GLY A 61 -6.48 30.47 -8.39
N MET A 62 -5.26 29.96 -8.18
CA MET A 62 -4.51 29.24 -9.24
C MET A 62 -5.28 27.98 -9.66
N ASP A 63 -5.42 27.75 -10.97
CA ASP A 63 -6.10 26.58 -11.52
C ASP A 63 -5.16 25.55 -12.14
N PHE A 64 -5.56 24.29 -12.08
CA PHE A 64 -4.86 23.13 -12.61
C PHE A 64 -5.83 22.24 -13.40
N GLU A 65 -5.30 21.52 -14.39
CA GLU A 65 -6.08 20.60 -15.20
C GLU A 65 -6.46 19.32 -14.44
N SER A 66 -5.61 18.88 -13.49
CA SER A 66 -5.83 17.67 -12.70
C SER A 66 -5.37 17.81 -11.25
N GLU A 67 -5.74 16.83 -10.42
CA GLU A 67 -5.28 16.73 -9.03
C GLU A 67 -3.76 16.52 -8.99
N GLU A 68 -3.25 15.69 -9.90
CA GLU A 68 -1.84 15.33 -10.04
C GLU A 68 -1.02 16.55 -10.48
N ALA A 69 -1.53 17.37 -11.40
CA ALA A 69 -0.87 18.61 -11.81
C ALA A 69 -0.67 19.57 -10.63
N ALA A 70 -1.70 19.72 -9.78
CA ALA A 70 -1.59 20.51 -8.56
C ALA A 70 -0.57 19.92 -7.57
N MET A 71 -0.51 18.59 -7.44
CA MET A 71 0.47 17.90 -6.60
C MET A 71 1.89 18.15 -7.08
N VAL A 72 2.15 17.98 -8.39
CA VAL A 72 3.47 18.16 -8.99
C VAL A 72 3.95 19.60 -8.84
N TYR A 73 3.07 20.58 -9.08
CA TYR A 73 3.39 21.99 -8.87
C TYR A 73 3.76 22.29 -7.41
N TYR A 74 2.96 21.84 -6.45
CA TYR A 74 3.25 22.08 -5.04
C TYR A 74 4.50 21.32 -4.55
N ALA A 75 4.79 20.15 -5.13
CA ALA A 75 6.04 19.41 -4.87
C ALA A 75 7.27 20.18 -5.39
N ALA A 76 7.18 20.77 -6.58
CA ALA A 76 8.24 21.61 -7.14
C ALA A 76 8.48 22.86 -6.27
N TYR A 77 7.40 23.54 -5.85
CA TYR A 77 7.48 24.64 -4.90
C TYR A 77 8.13 24.20 -3.57
N ALA A 78 7.71 23.06 -3.03
CA ALA A 78 8.27 22.54 -1.78
C ALA A 78 9.75 22.20 -1.89
N LYS A 79 10.19 21.66 -3.04
CA LYS A 79 11.60 21.40 -3.35
C LYS A 79 12.41 22.70 -3.38
N HIS A 80 11.90 23.74 -4.02
CA HIS A 80 12.54 25.05 -4.08
C HIS A 80 12.66 25.70 -2.69
N VAL A 81 11.59 25.65 -1.88
CA VAL A 81 11.55 26.21 -0.52
C VAL A 81 12.30 25.33 0.50
N GLY A 82 12.51 24.05 0.22
CA GLY A 82 13.30 23.13 1.05
C GLY A 82 12.48 22.38 2.10
N PHE A 83 11.27 21.91 1.75
CA PHE A 83 10.48 20.98 2.54
C PHE A 83 9.90 19.84 1.70
N ILE A 84 9.37 18.80 2.35
CA ILE A 84 8.75 17.65 1.70
C ILE A 84 7.24 17.72 1.92
N ILE A 85 6.47 17.40 0.87
CA ILE A 85 5.01 17.35 0.94
C ILE A 85 4.50 15.95 1.33
N ARG A 86 3.32 15.90 1.93
CA ARG A 86 2.54 14.71 2.22
C ARG A 86 1.14 14.89 1.65
N VAL A 87 0.60 13.85 1.01
CA VAL A 87 -0.80 13.84 0.58
C VAL A 87 -1.69 13.72 1.83
N GLY A 88 -2.54 14.72 2.02
CA GLY A 88 -3.51 14.76 3.11
C GLY A 88 -4.84 14.14 2.72
N ASN A 89 -5.80 14.24 3.64
CA ASN A 89 -7.17 13.77 3.40
C ASN A 89 -7.80 14.50 2.20
N CYS A 90 -8.66 13.78 1.50
CA CYS A 90 -9.51 14.32 0.46
C CYS A 90 -10.98 14.34 0.89
N HIS A 91 -11.77 15.17 0.23
CA HIS A 91 -13.22 15.19 0.38
C HIS A 91 -13.86 14.64 -0.89
N ARG A 92 -14.79 13.70 -0.72
CA ARG A 92 -15.52 13.06 -1.82
C ARG A 92 -16.96 13.54 -1.87
N SER A 93 -17.51 13.56 -3.07
CA SER A 93 -18.93 13.81 -3.28
C SER A 93 -19.75 12.67 -2.71
N SER A 94 -20.80 13.00 -1.95
CA SER A 94 -21.75 11.98 -1.48
C SER A 94 -22.60 11.40 -2.60
N ARG A 95 -22.66 12.05 -3.77
CA ARG A 95 -23.54 11.62 -4.88
C ARG A 95 -22.88 10.58 -5.78
N ASP A 96 -21.63 10.82 -6.13
CA ASP A 96 -20.89 10.08 -7.15
C ASP A 96 -19.54 9.52 -6.63
N GLY A 97 -19.19 9.77 -5.36
CA GLY A 97 -17.94 9.29 -4.76
C GLY A 97 -16.67 9.94 -5.32
N SER A 98 -16.78 10.85 -6.29
CA SER A 98 -15.63 11.52 -6.89
C SER A 98 -14.94 12.46 -5.92
N VAL A 99 -13.63 12.63 -6.07
CA VAL A 99 -12.85 13.55 -5.23
C VAL A 99 -13.17 14.99 -5.64
N ILE A 100 -13.78 15.74 -4.73
CA ILE A 100 -14.10 17.17 -4.93
C ILE A 100 -12.97 18.05 -4.38
N SER A 101 -12.20 17.57 -3.39
CA SER A 101 -11.12 18.37 -2.80
C SER A 101 -9.98 17.51 -2.30
N ARG A 102 -8.76 18.01 -2.41
CA ARG A 102 -7.53 17.37 -1.92
C ARG A 102 -6.69 18.36 -1.13
N ARG A 103 -6.03 17.89 -0.07
CA ARG A 103 -5.03 18.64 0.71
C ARG A 103 -3.64 18.11 0.44
N PHE A 104 -2.66 18.99 0.24
CA PHE A 104 -1.24 18.67 0.27
C PHE A 104 -0.60 19.43 1.43
N LEU A 105 0.13 18.72 2.28
CA LEU A 105 0.58 19.19 3.60
C LEU A 105 2.10 19.15 3.69
N CYS A 106 2.71 19.93 4.56
CA CYS A 106 4.11 19.69 4.94
C CYS A 106 4.26 18.33 5.67
N ASN A 107 5.39 17.64 5.49
CA ASN A 107 5.67 16.39 6.20
C ASN A 107 5.64 16.55 7.74
N LYS A 108 6.05 17.72 8.25
CA LYS A 108 6.02 18.07 9.69
C LYS A 108 4.65 18.55 10.18
N GLU A 109 3.58 18.44 9.37
CA GLU A 109 2.23 18.85 9.73
C GLU A 109 1.61 17.99 10.84
N GLY A 110 0.88 18.69 11.72
CA GLY A 110 0.08 18.11 12.80
C GLY A 110 0.91 17.68 14.01
N PHE A 111 0.24 17.06 14.99
CA PHE A 111 0.90 16.42 16.14
C PHE A 111 0.56 14.93 16.13
N ARG A 112 1.55 14.07 16.40
CA ARG A 112 1.27 12.65 16.56
C ARG A 112 0.61 12.43 17.92
N VAL A 113 -0.64 11.98 17.92
CA VAL A 113 -1.31 11.55 19.15
C VAL A 113 -0.58 10.29 19.65
N ASN A 114 0.09 10.40 20.78
CA ASN A 114 0.71 9.26 21.45
C ASN A 114 -0.40 8.36 22.00
N ASN A 115 -0.84 7.37 21.22
CA ASN A 115 -1.68 6.28 21.71
C ASN A 115 -0.85 5.39 22.65
N LYS A 116 -0.75 5.80 23.91
CA LYS A 116 -0.09 5.06 25.00
C LYS A 116 -0.69 3.65 25.27
N LYS A 117 -1.77 3.28 24.58
CA LYS A 117 -2.50 2.01 24.73
C LYS A 117 -1.93 0.83 23.91
N VAL A 118 -1.04 1.06 22.94
CA VAL A 118 -0.41 -0.02 22.16
C VAL A 118 0.96 -0.38 22.75
N LYS A 119 0.98 -0.77 24.02
CA LYS A 119 2.20 -1.26 24.72
C LYS A 119 2.33 -2.79 24.72
N ARG A 120 1.56 -3.52 23.91
CA ARG A 120 1.57 -5.00 23.93
C ARG A 120 2.24 -5.70 22.76
N LEU A 121 2.87 -4.98 21.84
CA LEU A 121 3.67 -5.58 20.75
C LEU A 121 5.01 -4.83 20.63
N GLU A 122 5.84 -4.97 21.66
CA GLU A 122 7.21 -4.44 21.69
C GLU A 122 8.13 -5.23 20.75
N VAL A 123 8.03 -4.98 19.44
CA VAL A 123 9.06 -5.41 18.45
C VAL A 123 9.47 -4.24 17.54
N ARG A 124 8.71 -3.13 17.51
CA ARG A 124 9.03 -1.99 16.66
C ARG A 124 9.54 -0.83 17.51
N LYS A 125 10.83 -0.47 17.33
CA LYS A 125 11.44 0.75 17.89
C LYS A 125 10.47 1.93 17.69
N PRO A 126 10.14 2.71 18.75
CA PRO A 126 9.27 3.87 18.60
C PRO A 126 9.80 4.78 17.48
N ARG A 127 9.01 4.98 16.41
CA ARG A 127 9.41 5.93 15.35
C ARG A 127 9.52 7.31 16.00
N GLU A 128 10.62 8.00 15.77
CA GLU A 128 10.84 9.37 16.23
C GLU A 128 9.66 10.28 15.86
N ILE A 129 9.35 11.25 16.73
CA ILE A 129 8.25 12.19 16.52
C ILE A 129 8.68 13.14 15.40
N THR A 130 8.19 12.93 14.18
CA THR A 130 8.53 13.74 13.00
C THR A 130 7.56 14.89 12.73
N ARG A 131 6.47 15.01 13.49
CA ARG A 131 5.43 16.03 13.30
C ARG A 131 5.52 17.09 14.40
N GLU A 132 5.88 18.30 14.00
CA GLU A 132 6.18 19.45 14.88
C GLU A 132 5.02 20.46 14.93
N GLY A 133 3.85 20.12 14.39
CA GLY A 133 2.70 21.01 14.34
C GLY A 133 2.76 22.04 13.22
N CYS A 134 3.51 21.78 12.14
CA CYS A 134 3.54 22.67 10.98
C CYS A 134 2.12 22.86 10.42
N LYS A 135 1.79 24.07 9.95
CA LYS A 135 0.49 24.39 9.36
C LYS A 135 0.54 24.57 7.84
N ALA A 136 1.74 24.59 7.26
CA ALA A 136 1.92 24.79 5.83
C ALA A 136 1.18 23.71 5.03
N MET A 137 0.33 24.18 4.11
CA MET A 137 -0.52 23.34 3.28
C MET A 137 -1.04 24.11 2.05
N ILE A 138 -1.51 23.36 1.07
CA ILE A 138 -2.35 23.84 -0.01
C ILE A 138 -3.59 22.94 -0.12
N MET A 139 -4.75 23.53 -0.38
CA MET A 139 -6.01 22.83 -0.61
C MET A 139 -6.54 23.17 -1.99
N VAL A 140 -6.75 22.15 -2.81
CA VAL A 140 -7.38 22.29 -4.12
C VAL A 140 -8.81 21.76 -4.09
N ARG A 141 -9.70 22.41 -4.84
CA ARG A 141 -11.08 21.97 -5.06
C ARG A 141 -11.38 21.88 -6.55
N LYS A 142 -12.10 20.84 -6.92
CA LYS A 142 -12.62 20.64 -8.27
C LYS A 142 -13.84 21.53 -8.49
N GLU A 143 -13.79 22.36 -9.51
CA GLU A 143 -14.89 23.18 -9.98
C GLU A 143 -15.80 22.37 -10.92
N LYS A 144 -17.03 22.86 -11.13
CA LYS A 144 -17.98 22.29 -12.10
C LYS A 144 -17.43 22.22 -13.54
N SER A 145 -16.47 23.11 -13.87
CA SER A 145 -15.75 23.12 -15.14
C SER A 145 -14.80 21.91 -15.31
N GLY A 146 -14.52 21.16 -14.23
CA GLY A 146 -13.56 20.06 -14.20
C GLY A 146 -12.16 20.47 -13.76
N LYS A 147 -11.87 21.78 -13.72
CA LYS A 147 -10.59 22.34 -13.26
C LYS A 147 -10.43 22.27 -11.74
N TRP A 148 -9.19 22.25 -11.29
CA TRP A 148 -8.81 22.22 -9.87
C TRP A 148 -8.26 23.55 -9.43
N ILE A 149 -8.91 24.23 -8.49
CA ILE A 149 -8.54 25.58 -8.05
C ILE A 149 -7.99 25.54 -6.62
N VAL A 150 -6.92 26.28 -6.36
CA VAL A 150 -6.40 26.49 -5.01
C VAL A 150 -7.38 27.33 -4.21
N THR A 151 -7.95 26.75 -3.16
CA THR A 151 -8.94 27.42 -2.30
C THR A 151 -8.39 27.85 -0.95
N LYS A 152 -7.36 27.16 -0.46
CA LYS A 152 -6.67 27.54 0.76
C LYS A 152 -5.18 27.33 0.58
N LEU A 153 -4.39 28.27 1.06
CA LEU A 153 -2.94 28.21 1.04
C LEU A 153 -2.40 28.74 2.36
N GLU A 154 -1.45 28.00 2.95
CA GLU A 154 -0.64 28.44 4.07
C GLU A 154 0.82 28.12 3.75
N THR A 155 1.63 29.16 3.61
CA THR A 155 3.06 29.08 3.28
C THR A 155 3.94 29.20 4.51
N GLU A 156 3.38 29.56 5.67
CA GLU A 156 4.12 29.73 6.91
C GLU A 156 4.49 28.36 7.53
N HIS A 157 5.78 28.17 7.79
CA HIS A 157 6.30 26.97 8.45
C HIS A 157 6.73 27.27 9.87
N SER A 158 6.32 26.39 10.80
CA SER A 158 6.72 26.46 12.21
C SER A 158 8.07 25.80 12.49
N HIS A 159 8.86 25.50 11.46
CA HIS A 159 10.16 24.84 11.55
C HIS A 159 11.12 25.41 10.50
N PRO A 160 12.45 25.30 10.71
CA PRO A 160 13.42 25.68 9.70
C PRO A 160 13.18 24.98 8.37
N LEU A 161 13.26 25.75 7.30
CA LEU A 161 13.19 25.31 5.90
C LEU A 161 14.61 25.21 5.36
N GLY A 162 14.89 24.13 4.64
CA GLY A 162 16.24 23.84 4.18
C GLY A 162 16.57 22.38 4.38
N ILE A 163 16.18 21.55 3.43
CA ILE A 163 16.98 20.38 3.08
C ILE A 163 18.28 20.99 2.53
N PRO A 164 19.45 20.84 3.18
CA PRO A 164 20.68 21.39 2.63
C PRO A 164 20.88 20.80 1.22
N ALA A 165 21.09 21.67 0.23
CA ALA A 165 21.13 21.37 -1.21
C ALA A 165 22.18 20.32 -1.67
N GLY A 166 22.86 19.65 -0.74
CA GLY A 166 23.78 18.53 -0.99
C GLY A 166 23.43 17.25 -0.24
N LYS A 167 22.27 17.19 0.42
CA LYS A 167 21.73 15.99 1.03
C LYS A 167 20.36 15.73 0.43
N GLY A 168 20.34 15.05 -0.72
CA GLY A 168 19.36 13.97 -0.85
C GLY A 168 19.40 13.13 0.43
N CYS A 169 18.34 12.42 0.77
CA CYS A 169 18.27 11.57 1.95
C CYS A 169 19.29 10.39 1.96
N ARG A 170 20.58 10.62 1.67
CA ARG A 170 21.68 9.86 2.23
C ARG A 170 21.81 10.31 3.68
N GLY A 171 21.00 9.69 4.54
CA GLY A 171 21.44 9.50 5.92
C GLY A 171 22.88 9.02 5.85
N THR A 172 23.78 9.73 6.52
CA THR A 172 25.14 9.27 6.74
C THR A 172 25.06 7.80 7.14
N ILE A 173 25.61 6.93 6.31
CA ILE A 173 25.79 5.50 6.59
C ILE A 173 26.79 5.44 7.74
N GLN A 174 26.32 5.64 8.97
CA GLN A 174 26.72 4.74 10.03
C GLN A 174 25.88 3.50 9.79
N ALA A 175 26.55 2.38 9.48
CA ALA A 175 25.95 1.06 9.30
C ALA A 175 24.78 0.89 10.27
N ARG A 176 23.56 0.94 9.73
CA ARG A 176 22.37 0.89 10.56
C ARG A 176 22.24 -0.54 11.10
N PRO A 177 21.61 -0.74 12.27
CA PRO A 177 21.14 -2.05 12.73
C PRO A 177 20.15 -2.76 11.78
N GLN A 178 19.87 -2.20 10.61
CA GLN A 178 19.09 -2.76 9.52
C GLN A 178 19.91 -3.82 8.74
N ASP A 179 21.22 -3.58 8.56
CA ASP A 179 22.11 -4.49 7.81
C ASP A 179 22.23 -5.86 8.49
N GLU A 180 22.18 -5.91 9.83
CA GLU A 180 22.15 -7.17 10.59
C GLU A 180 20.84 -7.94 10.39
N LYS A 181 19.71 -7.23 10.20
CA LYS A 181 18.44 -7.89 9.87
C LYS A 181 18.48 -8.44 8.46
N ASP A 182 19.02 -7.69 7.51
CA ASP A 182 19.16 -8.14 6.12
C ASP A 182 20.17 -9.29 5.99
N LYS A 183 21.23 -9.29 6.80
CA LYS A 183 22.14 -10.43 6.97
C LYS A 183 21.41 -11.64 7.56
N LYS A 184 20.59 -11.44 8.61
CA LYS A 184 19.83 -12.54 9.22
C LYS A 184 18.75 -13.09 8.29
N ILE A 185 18.10 -12.23 7.50
CA ILE A 185 17.14 -12.64 6.47
C ILE A 185 17.84 -13.53 5.44
N ARG A 186 19.01 -13.12 4.93
CA ARG A 186 19.78 -13.93 3.97
C ARG A 186 20.22 -15.26 4.57
N GLU A 187 20.71 -15.24 5.81
CA GLU A 187 21.13 -16.45 6.52
C GLU A 187 19.97 -17.43 6.71
N LEU A 188 18.84 -16.98 7.26
CA LEU A 188 17.65 -17.81 7.47
C LEU A 188 17.05 -18.29 6.15
N SER A 189 17.10 -17.48 5.10
CA SER A 189 16.64 -17.88 3.77
C SER A 189 17.53 -18.98 3.19
N ALA A 190 18.85 -18.89 3.37
CA ALA A 190 19.77 -19.94 2.94
C ALA A 190 19.61 -21.24 3.76
N GLU A 191 19.36 -21.11 5.07
CA GLU A 191 19.08 -22.26 5.94
C GLU A 191 17.76 -22.95 5.56
N LEU A 192 16.71 -22.17 5.31
CA LEU A 192 15.43 -22.67 4.81
C LEU A 192 15.58 -23.36 3.45
N HIS A 193 16.38 -22.78 2.54
CA HIS A 193 16.64 -23.38 1.23
C HIS A 193 17.34 -24.75 1.35
N ARG A 194 18.35 -24.86 2.23
CA ARG A 194 19.03 -26.13 2.51
C ARG A 194 18.07 -27.17 3.12
N ALA A 195 17.26 -26.78 4.09
CA ALA A 195 16.28 -27.68 4.71
C ALA A 195 15.25 -28.18 3.69
N ASN A 196 14.77 -27.30 2.81
CA ASN A 196 13.86 -27.68 1.74
C ASN A 196 14.51 -28.65 0.74
N GLN A 197 15.78 -28.44 0.36
CA GLN A 197 16.52 -29.40 -0.48
C GLN A 197 16.62 -30.78 0.19
N GLN A 198 16.99 -30.83 1.47
CA GLN A 198 17.06 -32.09 2.23
C GLN A 198 15.71 -32.79 2.32
N LEU A 199 14.61 -32.05 2.47
CA LEU A 199 13.26 -32.62 2.48
C LEU A 199 12.88 -33.21 1.13
N VAL A 200 13.27 -32.57 0.02
CA VAL A 200 13.04 -33.10 -1.34
C VAL A 200 13.82 -34.39 -1.52
N GLU A 201 15.11 -34.43 -1.16
CA GLU A 201 15.94 -35.64 -1.24
C GLU A 201 15.39 -36.78 -0.39
N CYS A 202 15.00 -36.49 0.87
CA CYS A 202 14.41 -37.48 1.77
C CYS A 202 13.08 -38.03 1.21
N ARG A 203 12.28 -37.17 0.58
CA ARG A 203 11.04 -37.57 -0.09
C ARG A 203 11.29 -38.46 -1.30
N GLU A 204 12.29 -38.16 -2.12
CA GLU A 204 12.67 -38.98 -3.27
C GLU A 204 13.19 -40.36 -2.85
N GLN A 205 13.99 -40.42 -1.78
CA GLN A 205 14.44 -41.67 -1.20
C GLN A 205 13.26 -42.53 -0.72
N LEU A 206 12.29 -41.91 -0.04
CA LEU A 206 11.08 -42.61 0.40
C LEU A 206 10.27 -43.14 -0.79
N ASP A 207 10.10 -42.34 -1.84
CA ASP A 207 9.38 -42.74 -3.06
C ASP A 207 10.04 -43.94 -3.75
N MET A 208 11.38 -43.99 -3.78
CA MET A 208 12.14 -45.13 -4.30
C MET A 208 11.89 -46.40 -3.48
N VAL A 209 11.98 -46.33 -2.15
CA VAL A 209 11.74 -47.48 -1.26
C VAL A 209 10.31 -47.99 -1.39
N LEU A 210 9.31 -47.09 -1.48
CA LEU A 210 7.92 -47.48 -1.67
C LEU A 210 7.73 -48.22 -3.01
N LYS A 211 8.34 -47.74 -4.09
CA LYS A 211 8.32 -48.43 -5.40
C LYS A 211 9.01 -49.79 -5.36
N ASP A 212 10.10 -49.93 -4.61
CA ASP A 212 10.78 -51.21 -4.43
C ASP A 212 9.89 -52.22 -3.70
N ILE A 213 9.23 -51.78 -2.62
CA ILE A 213 8.27 -52.61 -1.86
C ILE A 213 7.10 -53.03 -2.76
N GLU A 214 6.56 -52.11 -3.55
CA GLU A 214 5.47 -52.40 -4.50
C GLU A 214 5.91 -53.44 -5.55
N ARG A 215 7.08 -53.24 -6.18
CA ARG A 215 7.65 -54.20 -7.14
C ARG A 215 7.84 -55.58 -6.51
N HIS A 216 8.37 -55.64 -5.30
CA HIS A 216 8.57 -56.91 -4.60
C HIS A 216 7.25 -57.59 -4.25
N THR A 217 6.25 -56.83 -3.81
CA THR A 217 4.90 -57.33 -3.51
C THR A 217 4.26 -57.93 -4.77
N ASN A 218 4.30 -57.21 -5.88
CA ASN A 218 3.76 -57.68 -7.16
C ASN A 218 4.50 -58.93 -7.66
N HIS A 219 5.82 -59.00 -7.49
CA HIS A 219 6.60 -60.17 -7.86
C HIS A 219 6.22 -61.40 -7.03
N LEU A 220 6.07 -61.25 -5.71
CA LEU A 220 5.62 -62.32 -4.83
C LEU A 220 4.19 -62.76 -5.17
N THR A 221 3.27 -61.82 -5.40
CA THR A 221 1.90 -62.14 -5.80
C THR A 221 1.88 -62.95 -7.10
N LYS A 222 2.69 -62.55 -8.09
CA LYS A 222 2.82 -63.30 -9.34
C LYS A 222 3.41 -64.70 -9.12
N SER A 223 4.51 -64.81 -8.36
CA SER A 223 5.11 -66.12 -8.08
C SER A 223 4.15 -67.06 -7.35
N ILE A 224 3.32 -66.55 -6.43
CA ILE A 224 2.29 -67.33 -5.76
C ILE A 224 1.21 -67.74 -6.75
N GLN A 225 0.76 -66.84 -7.64
CA GLN A 225 -0.21 -67.17 -8.69
C GLN A 225 0.33 -68.27 -9.61
N ASP A 226 1.57 -68.16 -10.08
CA ASP A 226 2.21 -69.17 -10.94
C ASP A 226 2.27 -70.54 -10.21
N ILE A 227 2.59 -70.57 -8.91
CA ILE A 227 2.61 -71.82 -8.12
C ILE A 227 1.20 -72.40 -7.97
N VAL A 228 0.19 -71.57 -7.68
CA VAL A 228 -1.21 -72.01 -7.53
C VAL A 228 -1.75 -72.53 -8.87
N GLU A 229 -1.40 -71.89 -9.98
CA GLU A 229 -1.76 -72.35 -11.32
C GLU A 229 -1.10 -73.71 -11.62
N ASN A 230 0.21 -73.86 -11.38
CA ASN A 230 0.90 -75.13 -11.54
C ASN A 230 0.31 -76.25 -10.64
N VAL A 231 -0.04 -75.96 -9.39
CA VAL A 231 -0.65 -76.96 -8.48
C VAL A 231 -2.02 -77.37 -8.99
N LYS A 232 -2.80 -76.41 -9.49
CA LYS A 232 -4.13 -76.68 -10.04
C LYS A 232 -4.06 -77.51 -11.32
N GLU A 233 -3.10 -77.24 -12.20
CA GLU A 233 -2.87 -78.06 -13.40
C GLU A 233 -2.53 -79.51 -13.04
N ILE A 234 -1.77 -79.76 -11.97
CA ILE A 234 -1.47 -81.11 -11.49
C ILE A 234 -2.72 -81.78 -10.88
N GLU A 235 -3.50 -81.05 -10.08
CA GLU A 235 -4.77 -81.56 -9.52
C GLU A 235 -5.78 -81.92 -10.63
N ASP A 236 -5.87 -81.11 -11.68
CA ASP A 236 -6.75 -81.36 -12.83
C ASP A 236 -6.25 -82.57 -13.67
N GLU A 237 -4.93 -82.81 -13.78
CA GLU A 237 -4.34 -83.99 -14.47
C GLU A 237 -4.55 -85.31 -13.68
N ASP A 238 -4.49 -85.27 -12.35
CA ASP A 238 -4.75 -86.44 -11.48
C ASP A 238 -6.25 -86.84 -11.52
N GLU A 239 -7.17 -85.88 -11.69
CA GLU A 239 -8.63 -86.15 -11.80
C GLU A 239 -9.03 -86.83 -13.12
N ASP A 240 -8.29 -86.62 -14.21
CA ASP A 240 -8.53 -87.27 -15.51
C ASP A 240 -8.01 -88.73 -15.55
N GLU A 241 -7.00 -89.09 -14.75
CA GLU A 241 -6.48 -90.48 -14.64
C GLU A 241 -7.40 -91.40 -13.82
N ASP A 242 -8.17 -90.84 -12.88
CA ASP A 242 -9.16 -91.59 -12.09
C ASP A 242 -10.47 -91.89 -12.86
N GLU A 243 -10.83 -91.10 -13.88
CA GLU A 243 -12.01 -91.37 -14.73
C GLU A 243 -11.78 -92.50 -15.76
N ASP A 244 -10.53 -92.77 -16.13
CA ASP A 244 -10.15 -93.86 -17.05
C ASP A 244 -10.00 -95.23 -16.34
N GLU A 245 -9.84 -95.27 -15.01
CA GLU A 245 -9.83 -96.52 -14.22
C GLU A 245 -11.22 -97.05 -13.85
N GLU A 246 -12.29 -96.26 -13.97
CA GLU A 246 -13.68 -96.70 -13.67
C GLU A 246 -14.45 -97.29 -14.88
N GLN A 247 -13.82 -97.39 -16.06
CA GLN A 247 -14.41 -97.98 -17.28
C GLN A 247 -13.79 -99.30 -17.79
N LEU A 248 -12.95 -99.97 -16.99
CA LEU A 248 -12.43 -101.34 -17.26
C LEU A 248 -12.92 -102.38 -16.23
#